data_AF-A0A1Q5L4H6-F1
#
_entry.id   AF-A0A1Q5L4H6-F1
#
_cell.length_a   1.000
_cell.length_b   1.000
_cell.length_c   1.000
_cell.angle_alpha   90.00
_cell.angle_beta   90.00
_cell.angle_gamma   90.00
#
_symmetry.space_group_name_H-M   'P 1'
#
loop_
_entity.id
_entity.type
_entity.pdbx_description
1 polymer ?
#
loop_
_entity_poly.entity_id
_entity_poly.type
_entity_poly.pdbx_seq_one_letter_code
_entity_poly.pdbx_strand_id
1 'polypeptide(L)'
;MAEIIAYVLIPVLYLATLAAYLPVAPVIAALRGLALVMQLLTGHIRLLAGVLYRRTPEFQALPPYRPQDEDVKAYRNYFFGPGFRDLRQLLILERRSYVRTVGDSFRAVTTRQFTAPTRTRAVTVPYGLTLYAGLCLGALLAVPPLGLLFGLHALVLLLLMGGARLVAGTLRALDRSVLLMKRLRTGMLCPHCFERVPYPAYDCPSPACRRRHADIRPGTYGLFRRRCECGQRMPTLLMLMSRDARLQAYCVYPHCGKPMNTDAGHMPETILPLIGGQAAGKTQLMAAMLLSLENAAADGGPAITLADEESNSNYQVLREVLRIRGHTRATQKALPRAHSFVLGSGRAERLVHLFDTAGERFVDRDETDALRYAREARTFVFVLDPMAVKAFWTSLAPGPDAPLDRTLASTVDPEEVFGRSIQAVAAMGAPLADSRLAVAVSKTDLLAGHGLAPDRPDDSDSARTWLRESLGLRSLVEAMEQEFREVRFFCTASVVDDDARVDASIGRFVAWCLRD
;
A
#
# COMPACT_ATOMS: atom_id res chain seq x y z
N MET A 1 -98.23 20.59 30.71
CA MET A 1 -97.86 19.95 29.43
C MET A 1 -96.48 20.40 28.95
N ALA A 2 -96.25 21.69 28.69
CA ALA A 2 -94.95 22.19 28.23
C ALA A 2 -93.79 21.93 29.21
N GLU A 3 -94.00 22.07 30.52
CA GLU A 3 -92.97 21.81 31.54
C GLU A 3 -92.62 20.31 31.66
N ILE A 4 -93.61 19.41 31.57
CA ILE A 4 -93.37 17.96 31.62
C ILE A 4 -92.56 17.50 30.40
N ILE A 5 -92.87 18.05 29.22
CA ILE A 5 -92.13 17.78 27.99
C ILE A 5 -90.69 18.30 28.10
N ALA A 6 -90.48 19.52 28.61
CA ALA A 6 -89.16 20.12 28.73
C ALA A 6 -88.28 19.44 29.80
N TYR A 7 -88.83 19.11 30.97
CA TYR A 7 -88.05 18.65 32.13
C TYR A 7 -87.99 17.12 32.29
N VAL A 8 -88.87 16.35 31.64
CA VAL A 8 -88.88 14.88 31.76
C VAL A 8 -88.66 14.21 30.41
N LEU A 9 -89.40 14.61 29.37
CA LEU A 9 -89.34 13.95 28.07
C LEU A 9 -88.00 14.19 27.37
N ILE A 10 -87.49 15.43 27.34
CA ILE A 10 -86.21 15.76 26.69
C ILE A 10 -85.02 15.02 27.34
N PRO A 11 -84.84 15.01 28.68
CA PRO A 11 -83.78 14.23 29.31
C PRO A 11 -83.89 12.73 29.08
N VAL A 12 -85.09 12.16 29.13
CA VAL A 12 -85.31 10.72 28.87
C VAL A 12 -84.96 10.37 27.42
N LEU A 13 -85.36 11.20 26.45
CA LEU A 13 -85.02 11.01 25.05
C LEU A 13 -83.50 11.16 24.79
N TYR A 14 -82.85 12.09 25.50
CA TYR A 14 -81.39 12.24 25.47
C TYR A 14 -80.67 11.02 26.05
N LEU A 15 -81.13 10.48 27.18
CA LEU A 15 -80.55 9.27 27.77
C LEU A 15 -80.77 8.03 26.89
N ALA A 16 -81.95 7.90 26.27
CA ALA A 16 -82.23 6.82 25.32
C ALA A 16 -81.34 6.90 24.07
N THR A 17 -81.12 8.10 23.53
CA THR A 17 -80.21 8.30 22.38
C THR A 17 -78.74 8.06 22.77
N LEU A 18 -78.32 8.45 23.97
CA LEU A 18 -76.98 8.14 24.49
C LEU A 18 -76.78 6.63 24.71
N ALA A 19 -77.80 5.93 25.22
CA ALA A 19 -77.78 4.47 25.37
C ALA A 19 -77.68 3.76 24.01
N ALA A 20 -78.41 4.25 22.99
CA ALA A 20 -78.31 3.74 21.62
C ALA A 20 -76.95 4.05 20.96
N TYR A 21 -76.26 5.12 21.39
CA TYR A 21 -74.92 5.49 20.92
C TYR A 21 -73.80 4.63 21.50
N LEU A 22 -73.92 4.22 22.77
CA LEU A 22 -72.92 3.44 23.50
C LEU A 22 -72.39 2.18 22.76
N PRO A 23 -73.22 1.35 22.08
CA PRO A 23 -72.71 0.21 21.31
C PRO A 23 -71.92 0.60 20.05
N VAL A 24 -72.18 1.79 19.48
CA VAL A 24 -71.49 2.28 18.27
C VAL A 24 -70.21 3.06 18.60
N ALA A 25 -70.16 3.66 19.79
CA ALA A 25 -69.00 4.38 20.33
C ALA A 25 -67.64 3.64 20.18
N PRO A 26 -67.49 2.35 20.55
CA PRO A 26 -66.22 1.64 20.41
C PRO A 26 -65.80 1.49 18.94
N VAL A 27 -66.74 1.30 18.02
CA VAL A 27 -66.47 1.21 16.58
C VAL A 27 -65.92 2.54 16.05
N ILE A 28 -66.54 3.66 16.45
CA ILE A 28 -66.08 5.01 16.07
C ILE A 28 -64.67 5.28 16.62
N ALA A 29 -64.43 4.94 17.90
CA ALA A 29 -63.13 5.08 18.51
C ALA A 29 -62.06 4.24 17.79
N ALA A 30 -62.36 2.98 17.47
CA ALA A 30 -61.47 2.09 16.73
C ALA A 30 -61.15 2.61 15.33
N LEU A 31 -62.16 3.05 14.56
CA LEU A 31 -61.96 3.63 13.23
C LEU A 31 -61.09 4.89 13.29
N ARG A 32 -61.30 5.75 14.29
CA ARG A 32 -60.47 6.96 14.44
C ARG A 32 -59.04 6.61 14.82
N GLY A 33 -58.85 5.65 15.72
CA GLY A 33 -57.53 5.14 16.10
C GLY A 33 -56.80 4.55 14.90
N LEU A 34 -57.46 3.71 14.11
CA LEU A 34 -56.92 3.12 12.88
C LEU A 34 -56.53 4.20 11.86
N ALA A 35 -57.35 5.24 11.69
CA ALA A 35 -57.03 6.35 10.80
C ALA A 35 -55.75 7.10 11.24
N LEU A 36 -55.55 7.30 12.55
CA LEU A 36 -54.33 7.91 13.09
C LEU A 36 -53.11 7.01 12.85
N VAL A 37 -53.23 5.71 13.11
CA VAL A 37 -52.17 4.72 12.84
C VAL A 37 -51.76 4.78 11.36
N MET A 38 -52.72 4.72 10.44
CA MET A 38 -52.45 4.80 9.00
C MET A 38 -51.79 6.11 8.59
N GLN A 39 -52.19 7.24 9.19
CA GLN A 39 -51.58 8.53 8.94
C GLN A 39 -50.11 8.56 9.39
N LEU A 40 -49.79 8.00 10.56
CA LEU A 40 -48.43 7.90 11.08
C LEU A 40 -47.55 6.96 10.23
N LEU A 41 -48.07 5.80 9.84
CA LEU A 41 -47.36 4.84 8.98
C LEU A 41 -47.06 5.43 7.59
N THR A 42 -48.03 6.12 6.99
CA THR A 42 -47.82 6.83 5.71
C THR A 42 -46.79 7.95 5.88
N GLY A 43 -46.79 8.62 7.03
CA GLY A 43 -45.79 9.61 7.41
C GLY A 43 -44.38 9.01 7.46
N HIS A 44 -44.21 7.84 8.07
CA HIS A 44 -42.93 7.13 8.13
C HIS A 44 -42.37 6.83 6.72
N ILE A 45 -43.20 6.30 5.81
CA ILE A 45 -42.79 6.01 4.43
C ILE A 45 -42.35 7.29 3.70
N ARG A 46 -43.07 8.40 3.88
CA ARG A 46 -42.71 9.70 3.29
C ARG A 46 -41.37 10.22 3.85
N LEU A 47 -41.14 10.08 5.15
CA LEU A 47 -39.88 10.49 5.78
C LEU A 47 -38.72 9.62 5.29
N LEU A 48 -38.90 8.30 5.20
CA LEU A 48 -37.90 7.38 4.71
C LEU A 48 -37.50 7.71 3.25
N ALA A 49 -38.48 7.88 2.38
CA ALA A 49 -38.25 8.30 0.99
C ALA A 49 -37.66 9.71 0.90
N GLY A 50 -38.05 10.61 1.81
CA GLY A 50 -37.53 11.96 1.93
C GLY A 50 -36.04 11.99 2.27
N VAL A 51 -35.63 11.23 3.28
CA VAL A 51 -34.24 11.16 3.76
C VAL A 51 -33.34 10.41 2.77
N LEU A 52 -33.79 9.27 2.24
CA LEU A 52 -32.93 8.43 1.39
C LEU A 52 -32.86 8.93 -0.06
N TYR A 53 -33.98 9.33 -0.65
CA TYR A 53 -34.08 9.64 -2.09
C TYR A 53 -34.18 11.14 -2.39
N ARG A 54 -35.19 11.83 -1.85
CA ARG A 54 -35.46 13.24 -2.23
C ARG A 54 -34.43 14.23 -1.70
N ARG A 55 -33.96 14.04 -0.47
CA ARG A 55 -32.93 14.84 0.21
C ARG A 55 -33.17 16.35 0.18
N THR A 56 -34.43 16.78 0.15
CA THR A 56 -34.83 18.20 0.20
C THR A 56 -34.53 18.81 1.57
N PRO A 57 -34.40 20.16 1.68
CA PRO A 57 -34.04 20.83 2.94
C PRO A 57 -34.98 20.52 4.11
N GLU A 58 -36.26 20.26 3.82
CA GLU A 58 -37.28 19.82 4.79
C GLU A 58 -36.94 18.50 5.50
N PHE A 59 -36.19 17.61 4.84
CA PHE A 59 -35.77 16.32 5.40
C PHE A 59 -34.33 16.35 5.93
N GLN A 60 -33.65 17.50 5.90
CA GLN A 60 -32.29 17.65 6.44
C GLN A 60 -32.33 18.26 7.84
N ALA A 61 -32.28 17.41 8.86
CA ALA A 61 -32.20 17.84 10.26
C ALA A 61 -30.75 18.01 10.75
N LEU A 62 -29.79 17.42 10.03
CA LEU A 62 -28.37 17.45 10.34
C LEU A 62 -27.60 18.02 9.15
N PRO A 63 -26.48 18.75 9.36
CA PRO A 63 -25.71 19.30 8.24
C PRO A 63 -25.20 18.16 7.33
N PRO A 64 -25.13 18.37 6.00
CA PRO A 64 -24.68 17.36 5.07
C PRO A 64 -23.21 17.03 5.30
N TYR A 65 -22.81 15.80 4.97
CA TYR A 65 -21.42 15.40 5.03
C TYR A 65 -20.61 16.17 3.98
N ARG A 66 -19.59 16.92 4.42
CA ARG A 66 -18.68 17.63 3.52
C ARG A 66 -17.29 17.01 3.61
N PRO A 67 -16.64 16.71 2.47
CA PRO A 67 -15.26 16.21 2.46
C PRO A 67 -14.25 17.23 3.03
N GLN A 68 -14.64 18.50 3.13
CA GLN A 68 -13.84 19.60 3.68
C GLN A 68 -13.63 19.49 5.19
N ASP A 69 -14.59 18.90 5.89
CA ASP A 69 -14.58 18.79 7.35
C ASP A 69 -13.76 17.59 7.84
N GLU A 70 -13.26 16.77 6.92
CA GLU A 70 -12.45 15.59 7.22
C GLU A 70 -10.96 15.91 7.23
N ASP A 71 -10.20 15.16 8.04
CA ASP A 71 -8.74 15.17 8.01
C ASP A 71 -8.21 14.75 6.64
N VAL A 72 -8.80 13.68 6.09
CA VAL A 72 -8.48 13.21 4.75
C VAL A 72 -9.55 13.72 3.78
N LYS A 73 -9.18 14.72 2.97
CA LYS A 73 -10.08 15.47 2.06
C LYS A 73 -10.66 14.61 0.92
N ALA A 74 -11.54 13.69 1.28
CA ALA A 74 -12.20 12.73 0.41
C ALA A 74 -13.61 12.41 0.93
N TYR A 75 -14.47 11.94 0.04
CA TYR A 75 -15.82 11.53 0.41
C TYR A 75 -15.79 10.21 1.19
N ARG A 76 -16.48 10.16 2.34
CA ARG A 76 -16.73 8.89 3.03
C ARG A 76 -17.67 8.02 2.22
N ASN A 77 -17.38 6.73 2.22
CA ASN A 77 -18.30 5.72 1.76
C ASN A 77 -19.56 5.73 2.66
N TYR A 78 -20.73 5.57 2.05
CA TYR A 78 -22.03 5.64 2.73
C TYR A 78 -22.10 4.75 3.98
N PHE A 79 -21.59 3.52 3.88
CA PHE A 79 -21.61 2.52 4.94
C PHE A 79 -20.60 2.75 6.08
N PHE A 80 -19.75 3.77 5.99
CA PHE A 80 -18.72 4.10 6.99
C PHE A 80 -18.97 5.43 7.72
N GLY A 81 -20.18 5.99 7.60
CA GLY A 81 -20.57 7.20 8.32
C GLY A 81 -21.95 7.72 7.93
N PRO A 82 -22.17 8.12 6.67
CA PRO A 82 -23.43 8.71 6.21
C PRO A 82 -24.67 7.88 6.56
N GLY A 83 -24.65 6.54 6.42
CA GLY A 83 -25.80 5.70 6.74
C GLY A 83 -26.24 5.76 8.21
N PHE A 84 -25.30 5.86 9.16
CA PHE A 84 -25.63 6.04 10.58
C PHE A 84 -26.24 7.42 10.86
N ARG A 85 -25.78 8.44 10.10
CA ARG A 85 -26.32 9.80 10.19
C ARG A 85 -27.75 9.86 9.64
N ASP A 86 -28.02 9.19 8.53
CA ASP A 86 -29.35 9.11 7.94
C ASP A 86 -30.33 8.40 8.89
N LEU A 87 -29.88 7.35 9.59
CA LEU A 87 -30.67 6.70 10.64
C LEU A 87 -31.00 7.66 11.80
N ARG A 88 -30.01 8.45 12.26
CA ARG A 88 -30.22 9.47 13.30
C ARG A 88 -31.17 10.57 12.84
N GLN A 89 -31.06 10.99 11.58
CA GLN A 89 -31.94 11.98 10.98
C GLN A 89 -33.38 11.48 10.90
N LEU A 90 -33.57 10.23 10.48
CA LEU A 90 -34.88 9.58 10.44
C LEU A 90 -35.52 9.54 11.83
N LEU A 91 -34.78 9.13 12.87
CA LEU A 91 -35.28 9.09 14.24
C LEU A 91 -35.73 10.47 14.76
N ILE A 92 -34.96 11.52 14.48
CA ILE A 92 -35.29 12.90 14.87
C ILE A 92 -36.57 13.35 14.16
N LEU A 93 -36.67 13.12 12.85
CA LEU A 93 -37.83 13.52 12.05
C LEU A 93 -39.07 12.73 12.41
N GLU A 94 -38.94 11.43 12.66
CA GLU A 94 -40.03 10.55 13.08
C GLU A 94 -40.60 10.98 14.42
N ARG A 95 -39.75 11.25 15.43
CA ARG A 95 -40.20 11.79 16.72
C ARG A 95 -40.94 13.12 16.57
N ARG A 96 -40.41 14.04 15.77
CA ARG A 96 -41.06 15.35 15.51
C ARG A 96 -42.40 15.19 14.80
N SER A 97 -42.45 14.32 13.79
CA SER A 97 -43.65 14.03 13.01
C SER A 97 -44.73 13.36 13.86
N TYR A 98 -44.35 12.41 14.71
CA TYR A 98 -45.26 11.74 15.65
C TYR A 98 -45.91 12.75 16.60
N VAL A 99 -45.10 13.55 17.31
CA VAL A 99 -45.61 14.55 18.27
C VAL A 99 -46.51 15.57 17.58
N ARG A 100 -46.13 16.05 16.40
CA ARG A 100 -46.93 17.01 15.64
C ARG A 100 -48.26 16.41 15.18
N THR A 101 -48.24 15.23 14.54
CA THR A 101 -49.44 14.60 13.97
C THR A 101 -50.44 14.21 15.05
N VAL A 102 -49.95 13.68 16.17
CA VAL A 102 -50.78 13.35 17.34
C VAL A 102 -51.35 14.63 17.97
N GLY A 103 -50.50 15.63 18.22
CA GLY A 103 -50.92 16.91 18.79
C GLY A 103 -51.93 17.67 17.93
N ASP A 104 -51.72 17.72 16.61
CA ASP A 104 -52.65 18.36 15.65
C ASP A 104 -53.97 17.61 15.59
N SER A 105 -53.95 16.26 15.67
CA SER A 105 -55.16 15.45 15.72
C SER A 105 -55.98 15.69 16.98
N PHE A 106 -55.32 15.77 18.16
CA PHE A 106 -56.00 16.11 19.41
C PHE A 106 -56.53 17.54 19.40
N ARG A 107 -55.75 18.50 18.88
CA ARG A 107 -56.18 19.90 18.76
C ARG A 107 -57.39 20.02 17.84
N ALA A 108 -57.38 19.36 16.68
CA ALA A 108 -58.51 19.37 15.74
C ALA A 108 -59.80 18.83 16.35
N VAL A 109 -59.73 17.75 17.14
CA VAL A 109 -60.89 17.22 17.88
C VAL A 109 -61.34 18.19 18.97
N THR A 110 -60.39 18.75 19.72
CA THR A 110 -60.66 19.74 20.79
C THR A 110 -61.41 20.95 20.23
N THR A 111 -60.90 21.54 19.15
CA THR A 111 -61.50 22.72 18.54
C THR A 111 -62.90 22.44 18.02
N ARG A 112 -63.09 21.32 17.30
CA ARG A 112 -64.36 21.00 16.63
C ARG A 112 -65.46 20.48 17.55
N GLN A 113 -65.12 19.87 18.69
CA GLN A 113 -66.11 19.19 19.54
C GLN A 113 -66.34 19.89 20.88
N PHE A 114 -65.33 20.59 21.41
CA PHE A 114 -65.39 21.17 22.76
C PHE A 114 -65.40 22.70 22.76
N THR A 115 -64.50 23.36 22.01
CA THR A 115 -64.37 24.82 22.09
C THR A 115 -65.27 25.57 21.12
N ALA A 116 -65.44 25.07 19.89
CA ALA A 116 -66.28 25.67 18.85
C ALA A 116 -67.15 24.59 18.16
N PRO A 117 -68.08 23.96 18.90
CA PRO A 117 -68.92 22.90 18.33
C PRO A 117 -69.90 23.46 17.30
N THR A 118 -70.03 22.76 16.17
CA THR A 118 -70.97 23.10 15.09
C THR A 118 -72.42 22.68 15.39
N ARG A 119 -72.62 21.84 16.40
CA ARG A 119 -73.92 21.36 16.91
C ARG A 119 -74.04 21.62 18.41
N THR A 120 -75.18 21.27 18.99
CA THR A 120 -75.41 21.37 20.44
C THR A 120 -74.39 20.54 21.24
N ARG A 121 -73.90 21.12 22.35
CA ARG A 121 -72.87 20.52 23.22
C ARG A 121 -73.24 19.13 23.75
N ALA A 122 -74.54 18.87 23.93
CA ALA A 122 -75.06 17.59 24.41
C ALA A 122 -74.69 16.40 23.49
N VAL A 123 -74.51 16.64 22.19
CA VAL A 123 -74.15 15.61 21.21
C VAL A 123 -72.64 15.63 20.92
N THR A 124 -72.01 16.80 20.86
CA THR A 124 -70.59 16.92 20.49
C THR A 124 -69.63 16.45 21.57
N VAL A 125 -69.98 16.61 22.86
CA VAL A 125 -69.12 16.19 23.99
C VAL A 125 -68.95 14.66 24.07
N PRO A 126 -70.01 13.83 24.12
CA PRO A 126 -69.84 12.37 24.17
C PRO A 126 -69.14 11.83 22.91
N TYR A 127 -69.43 12.41 21.74
CA TYR A 127 -68.73 12.08 20.50
C TYR A 127 -67.25 12.52 20.51
N GLY A 128 -66.94 13.69 21.10
CA GLY A 128 -65.57 14.16 21.28
C GLY A 128 -64.76 13.25 22.20
N LEU A 129 -65.36 12.75 23.28
CA LEU A 129 -64.72 11.81 24.21
C LEU A 129 -64.40 10.47 23.56
N THR A 130 -65.29 9.93 22.71
CA THR A 130 -65.00 8.69 21.97
C THR A 130 -63.89 8.87 20.94
N LEU A 131 -63.83 10.03 20.27
CA LEU A 131 -62.70 10.38 19.41
C LEU A 131 -61.39 10.51 20.19
N TYR A 132 -61.41 11.09 21.39
CA TYR A 132 -60.26 11.16 22.29
C TYR A 132 -59.76 9.76 22.67
N ALA A 133 -60.66 8.87 23.09
CA ALA A 133 -60.34 7.48 23.40
C ALA A 133 -59.72 6.77 22.19
N GLY A 134 -60.30 6.96 21.00
CA GLY A 134 -59.76 6.44 19.74
C GLY A 134 -58.37 6.98 19.41
N LEU A 135 -58.12 8.27 19.62
CA LEU A 135 -56.79 8.88 19.40
C LEU A 135 -55.74 8.38 20.40
N CYS A 136 -56.09 8.24 21.68
CA CYS A 136 -55.18 7.67 22.69
C CYS A 136 -54.80 6.22 22.33
N LEU A 137 -55.80 5.40 21.99
CA LEU A 137 -55.59 4.02 21.58
C LEU A 137 -54.76 3.95 20.29
N GLY A 138 -55.09 4.76 19.29
CA GLY A 138 -54.35 4.83 18.02
C GLY A 138 -52.89 5.29 18.21
N ALA A 139 -52.65 6.28 19.07
CA ALA A 139 -51.30 6.76 19.37
C ALA A 139 -50.44 5.67 20.02
N LEU A 140 -51.02 4.91 20.96
CA LEU A 140 -50.34 3.78 21.61
C LEU A 140 -50.09 2.62 20.64
N LEU A 141 -51.12 2.22 19.87
CA LEU A 141 -51.04 1.12 18.91
C LEU A 141 -50.13 1.42 17.71
N ALA A 142 -49.85 2.69 17.41
CA ALA A 142 -48.92 3.08 16.36
C ALA A 142 -47.44 2.87 16.74
N VAL A 143 -47.10 2.83 18.04
CA VAL A 143 -45.69 2.74 18.49
C VAL A 143 -45.03 1.41 18.08
N PRO A 144 -45.63 0.23 18.30
CA PRO A 144 -45.02 -1.04 17.91
C PRO A 144 -44.70 -1.17 16.40
N PRO A 145 -45.62 -0.89 15.45
CA PRO A 145 -45.32 -1.03 14.03
C PRO A 145 -44.30 0.01 13.55
N LEU A 146 -44.31 1.25 14.06
CA LEU A 146 -43.29 2.24 13.74
C LEU A 146 -41.90 1.82 14.25
N GLY A 147 -41.83 1.36 15.51
CA GLY A 147 -40.61 0.84 16.09
C GLY A 147 -40.06 -0.37 15.34
N LEU A 148 -40.94 -1.27 14.88
CA LEU A 148 -40.57 -2.41 14.03
C LEU A 148 -40.00 -1.96 12.68
N LEU A 149 -40.67 -1.04 11.98
CA LEU A 149 -40.20 -0.53 10.69
C LEU A 149 -38.84 0.17 10.82
N PHE A 150 -38.68 1.02 11.82
CA PHE A 150 -37.39 1.66 12.13
C PHE A 150 -36.32 0.62 12.47
N GLY A 151 -36.66 -0.36 13.32
CA GLY A 151 -35.76 -1.45 13.72
C GLY A 151 -35.31 -2.31 12.54
N LEU A 152 -36.22 -2.65 11.62
CA LEU A 152 -35.90 -3.36 10.38
C LEU A 152 -34.97 -2.53 9.49
N HIS A 153 -35.24 -1.23 9.33
CA HIS A 153 -34.35 -0.36 8.56
C HIS A 153 -32.95 -0.25 9.19
N ALA A 154 -32.88 -0.09 10.52
CA ALA A 154 -31.63 -0.08 11.26
C ALA A 154 -30.86 -1.39 11.11
N LEU A 155 -31.56 -2.54 11.20
CA LEU A 155 -30.96 -3.86 11.02
C LEU A 155 -30.39 -4.03 9.61
N VAL A 156 -31.15 -3.67 8.57
CA VAL A 156 -30.66 -3.72 7.18
C VAL A 156 -29.42 -2.86 7.00
N LEU A 157 -29.41 -1.63 7.53
CA LEU A 157 -28.23 -0.78 7.48
C LEU A 157 -27.03 -1.40 8.22
N LEU A 158 -27.24 -1.94 9.43
CA LEU A 158 -26.18 -2.60 10.19
C LEU A 158 -25.60 -3.81 9.45
N LEU A 159 -26.44 -4.63 8.83
CA LEU A 159 -26.01 -5.76 8.00
C LEU A 159 -25.20 -5.29 6.80
N LEU A 160 -25.66 -4.26 6.07
CA LEU A 160 -24.92 -3.69 4.95
C LEU A 160 -23.59 -3.06 5.38
N MET A 161 -23.55 -2.41 6.54
CA MET A 161 -22.34 -1.84 7.13
C MET A 161 -21.35 -2.93 7.58
N GLY A 162 -21.85 -4.03 8.15
CA GLY A 162 -21.07 -5.21 8.48
C GLY A 162 -20.49 -5.87 7.23
N GLY A 163 -21.33 -6.10 6.21
CA GLY A 163 -20.93 -6.62 4.91
C GLY A 163 -19.89 -5.74 4.21
N ALA A 164 -20.07 -4.42 4.21
CA ALA A 164 -19.08 -3.49 3.65
C ALA A 164 -17.73 -3.53 4.38
N ARG A 165 -17.72 -3.68 5.71
CA ARG A 165 -16.48 -3.87 6.49
C ARG A 165 -15.83 -5.21 6.21
N LEU A 166 -16.61 -6.28 6.08
CA LEU A 166 -16.12 -7.60 5.71
C LEU A 166 -15.48 -7.58 4.32
N VAL A 167 -16.16 -6.98 3.33
CA VAL A 167 -15.61 -6.78 1.98
C VAL A 167 -14.34 -5.93 2.00
N ALA A 168 -14.31 -4.83 2.77
CA ALA A 168 -13.08 -4.05 2.91
C ALA A 168 -11.93 -4.88 3.51
N GLY A 169 -12.23 -5.70 4.52
CA GLY A 169 -11.28 -6.60 5.17
C GLY A 169 -10.75 -7.67 4.22
N THR A 170 -11.62 -8.34 3.46
CA THR A 170 -11.23 -9.37 2.49
C THR A 170 -10.42 -8.79 1.35
N LEU A 171 -10.78 -7.61 0.84
CA LEU A 171 -10.02 -6.91 -0.20
C LEU A 171 -8.64 -6.48 0.32
N ARG A 172 -8.53 -5.99 1.55
CA ARG A 172 -7.22 -5.70 2.19
C ARG A 172 -6.39 -6.95 2.39
N ALA A 173 -7.02 -8.06 2.78
CA ALA A 173 -6.35 -9.34 2.95
C ALA A 173 -5.83 -9.84 1.60
N LEU A 174 -6.62 -9.75 0.53
CA LEU A 174 -6.22 -10.12 -0.82
C LEU A 174 -5.04 -9.27 -1.31
N ASP A 175 -5.10 -7.94 -1.13
CA ASP A 175 -4.00 -7.03 -1.50
C ASP A 175 -2.71 -7.38 -0.74
N ARG A 176 -2.81 -7.67 0.57
CA ARG A 176 -1.68 -8.16 1.37
C ARG A 176 -1.16 -9.51 0.90
N SER A 177 -2.03 -10.48 0.63
CA SER A 177 -1.65 -11.80 0.14
C SER A 177 -0.89 -11.70 -1.17
N VAL A 178 -1.25 -10.73 -2.01
CA VAL A 178 -0.58 -10.52 -3.29
C VAL A 178 0.77 -9.86 -3.11
N LEU A 179 0.87 -8.85 -2.25
CA LEU A 179 2.16 -8.27 -1.88
C LEU A 179 3.06 -9.36 -1.28
N LEU A 180 2.49 -10.29 -0.51
CA LEU A 180 3.17 -11.45 0.06
C LEU A 180 3.66 -12.42 -1.02
N MET A 181 2.82 -12.75 -2.01
CA MET A 181 3.16 -13.60 -3.16
C MET A 181 4.24 -12.97 -4.04
N LYS A 182 4.18 -11.63 -4.22
CA LYS A 182 5.20 -10.84 -4.92
C LYS A 182 6.45 -10.57 -4.08
N ARG A 183 6.54 -11.13 -2.87
CA ARG A 183 7.67 -10.99 -1.93
C ARG A 183 7.97 -9.55 -1.50
N LEU A 184 6.98 -8.67 -1.59
CA LEU A 184 7.04 -7.28 -1.12
C LEU A 184 6.65 -7.16 0.37
N ARG A 185 6.91 -8.20 1.18
CA ARG A 185 6.45 -8.29 2.58
C ARG A 185 6.96 -7.14 3.45
N THR A 186 8.15 -6.64 3.14
CA THR A 186 8.86 -5.64 3.95
C THR A 186 8.55 -4.21 3.49
N GLY A 187 7.69 -4.02 2.48
CA GLY A 187 7.40 -2.71 1.88
C GLY A 187 8.28 -2.39 0.66
N MET A 188 7.96 -1.27 0.02
CA MET A 188 8.62 -0.76 -1.20
C MET A 188 9.80 0.12 -0.84
N LEU A 189 10.93 -0.05 -1.51
CA LEU A 189 12.09 0.80 -1.24
C LEU A 189 11.87 2.17 -1.87
N CYS A 190 12.13 3.23 -1.11
CA CYS A 190 12.13 4.58 -1.68
C CYS A 190 13.50 4.88 -2.31
N PRO A 191 13.58 5.33 -3.58
CA PRO A 191 14.85 5.63 -4.25
C PRO A 191 15.55 6.89 -3.73
N HIS A 192 14.96 7.60 -2.76
CA HIS A 192 15.50 8.85 -2.24
C HIS A 192 15.86 8.82 -0.75
N CYS A 193 15.11 8.07 0.06
CA CYS A 193 15.43 7.90 1.49
C CYS A 193 15.87 6.49 1.84
N PHE A 194 15.70 5.53 0.92
CA PHE A 194 16.11 4.13 1.08
C PHE A 194 15.49 3.42 2.28
N GLU A 195 14.41 3.98 2.80
CA GLU A 195 13.56 3.31 3.76
C GLU A 195 12.46 2.54 3.05
N ARG A 196 12.12 1.38 3.60
CA ARG A 196 10.97 0.63 3.09
C ARG A 196 9.68 1.30 3.54
N VAL A 197 8.91 1.72 2.57
CA VAL A 197 7.59 2.31 2.72
C VAL A 197 6.56 1.18 2.71
N PRO A 198 5.83 0.93 3.81
CA PRO A 198 4.83 -0.15 3.86
C PRO A 198 3.68 0.06 2.87
N TYR A 199 3.29 1.32 2.67
CA TYR A 199 2.26 1.72 1.72
C TYR A 199 2.46 3.20 1.35
N PRO A 200 2.61 3.55 0.05
CA PRO A 200 2.97 4.90 -0.34
C PRO A 200 1.73 5.81 -0.37
N ALA A 201 1.97 7.11 -0.42
CA ALA A 201 0.92 8.08 -0.68
C ALA A 201 0.75 8.29 -2.18
N TYR A 202 -0.47 8.60 -2.62
CA TYR A 202 -0.78 8.80 -4.03
C TYR A 202 -1.42 10.16 -4.26
N ASP A 203 -1.00 10.84 -5.31
CA ASP A 203 -1.65 12.08 -5.73
C ASP A 203 -2.96 11.77 -6.50
N CYS A 204 -3.94 12.65 -6.35
CA CYS A 204 -5.16 12.62 -7.12
C CYS A 204 -4.83 12.76 -8.63
N PRO A 205 -5.37 11.88 -9.51
CA PRO A 205 -5.04 11.88 -10.94
C PRO A 205 -5.60 13.08 -11.70
N SER A 206 -6.50 13.85 -11.09
CA SER A 206 -6.99 15.09 -11.70
C SER A 206 -5.87 16.13 -11.74
N PRO A 207 -5.56 16.69 -12.93
CA PRO A 207 -4.48 17.66 -13.09
C PRO A 207 -4.73 18.96 -12.31
N ALA A 208 -5.98 19.29 -12.01
CA ALA A 208 -6.37 20.49 -11.27
C ALA A 208 -6.30 20.35 -9.74
N CYS A 209 -6.21 19.13 -9.20
CA CYS A 209 -6.31 18.89 -7.75
C CYS A 209 -4.99 18.46 -7.12
N ARG A 210 -4.24 17.54 -7.78
CA ARG A 210 -2.96 16.95 -7.32
C ARG A 210 -2.82 16.69 -5.82
N ARG A 211 -3.93 16.49 -5.11
CA ARG A 211 -3.94 16.36 -3.66
C ARG A 211 -3.41 14.99 -3.27
N ARG A 212 -2.52 14.97 -2.29
CA ARG A 212 -1.93 13.75 -1.78
C ARG A 212 -2.87 13.01 -0.83
N HIS A 213 -3.04 11.72 -1.08
CA HIS A 213 -3.80 10.81 -0.24
C HIS A 213 -2.87 9.73 0.32
N ALA A 214 -2.63 9.81 1.63
CA ALA A 214 -2.07 8.68 2.36
C ALA A 214 -3.13 7.58 2.52
N ASP A 215 -2.69 6.32 2.45
CA ASP A 215 -3.51 5.12 2.62
C ASP A 215 -4.81 5.13 1.79
N ILE A 216 -4.70 4.76 0.52
CA ILE A 216 -5.86 4.62 -0.38
C ILE A 216 -6.54 3.25 -0.28
N ARG A 217 -6.16 2.39 0.67
CA ARG A 217 -6.68 1.01 0.78
C ARG A 217 -8.21 1.00 1.01
N PRO A 218 -8.90 -0.10 0.63
CA PRO A 218 -10.35 -0.25 0.83
C PRO A 218 -10.79 0.08 2.26
N GLY A 219 -11.87 0.84 2.45
CA GLY A 219 -12.40 1.15 3.78
C GLY A 219 -13.27 2.40 3.81
N THR A 220 -12.99 3.28 4.77
CA THR A 220 -13.82 4.46 5.11
C THR A 220 -14.09 5.39 3.94
N TYR A 221 -13.11 5.59 3.05
CA TYR A 221 -13.20 6.53 1.93
C TYR A 221 -13.54 5.86 0.58
N GLY A 222 -13.83 4.55 0.58
CA GLY A 222 -14.19 3.79 -0.63
C GLY A 222 -13.81 2.31 -0.53
N LEU A 223 -14.61 1.40 -1.12
CA LEU A 223 -14.31 -0.04 -1.15
C LEU A 223 -13.41 -0.43 -2.32
N PHE A 224 -13.86 -0.13 -3.55
CA PHE A 224 -13.10 -0.41 -4.78
C PHE A 224 -12.47 0.86 -5.34
N ARG A 225 -13.24 1.96 -5.27
CA ARG A 225 -12.81 3.30 -5.67
C ARG A 225 -13.09 4.29 -4.56
N ARG A 226 -12.12 5.16 -4.32
CA ARG A 226 -12.21 6.33 -3.44
C ARG A 226 -12.53 7.56 -4.27
N ARG A 227 -13.26 8.52 -3.71
CA ARG A 227 -13.56 9.81 -4.37
C ARG A 227 -12.87 10.94 -3.63
N CYS A 228 -11.98 11.65 -4.30
CA CYS A 228 -11.36 12.88 -3.77
C CYS A 228 -12.42 13.99 -3.64
N GLU A 229 -12.16 15.01 -2.83
CA GLU A 229 -12.99 16.22 -2.75
C GLU A 229 -13.26 16.85 -4.13
N CYS A 230 -12.28 16.85 -5.04
CA CYS A 230 -12.46 17.35 -6.41
C CYS A 230 -13.43 16.53 -7.26
N GLY A 231 -13.94 15.42 -6.73
CA GLY A 231 -14.88 14.53 -7.40
C GLY A 231 -14.24 13.39 -8.18
N GLN A 232 -12.93 13.43 -8.41
CA GLN A 232 -12.19 12.40 -9.15
C GLN A 232 -12.14 11.07 -8.39
N ARG A 233 -12.26 9.96 -9.11
CA ARG A 233 -12.22 8.60 -8.55
C ARG A 233 -10.83 8.00 -8.67
N MET A 234 -10.34 7.42 -7.59
CA MET A 234 -9.05 6.72 -7.49
C MET A 234 -9.30 5.24 -7.16
N PRO A 235 -8.60 4.29 -7.79
CA PRO A 235 -8.62 2.89 -7.34
C PRO A 235 -8.09 2.79 -5.91
N THR A 236 -8.54 1.78 -5.16
CA THR A 236 -8.09 1.54 -3.77
C THR A 236 -7.19 0.31 -3.64
N LEU A 237 -7.17 -0.56 -4.65
CA LEU A 237 -6.44 -1.81 -4.67
C LEU A 237 -5.28 -1.71 -5.64
N LEU A 238 -4.07 -2.02 -5.18
CA LEU A 238 -2.86 -1.98 -6.00
C LEU A 238 -2.93 -3.00 -7.14
N MET A 239 -3.59 -4.13 -6.92
CA MET A 239 -3.86 -5.14 -7.95
C MET A 239 -4.72 -4.67 -9.11
N LEU A 240 -5.66 -3.75 -8.85
CA LEU A 240 -6.58 -3.22 -9.86
C LEU A 240 -6.01 -1.99 -10.57
N MET A 241 -4.80 -1.56 -10.21
CA MET A 241 -4.08 -0.52 -10.93
C MET A 241 -3.44 -1.18 -12.17
N SER A 242 -4.16 -1.09 -13.30
CA SER A 242 -3.59 -1.38 -14.62
C SER A 242 -2.43 -0.43 -14.92
N ARG A 243 -1.58 -0.76 -15.90
CA ARG A 243 -0.47 0.11 -16.34
C ARG A 243 -0.92 1.55 -16.64
N ASP A 244 -2.11 1.71 -17.23
CA ASP A 244 -2.69 3.02 -17.57
C ASP A 244 -3.35 3.76 -16.39
N ALA A 245 -3.62 3.06 -15.29
CA ALA A 245 -4.23 3.62 -14.08
C ALA A 245 -3.21 3.79 -12.93
N ARG A 246 -1.91 3.75 -13.25
CA ARG A 246 -0.82 3.96 -12.30
C ARG A 246 -0.84 5.40 -11.79
N LEU A 247 -1.01 5.53 -10.48
CA LEU A 247 -0.91 6.80 -9.79
C LEU A 247 0.53 7.01 -9.36
N GLN A 248 1.03 8.23 -9.46
CA GLN A 248 2.34 8.60 -8.96
C GLN A 248 2.41 8.34 -7.45
N ALA A 249 3.27 7.40 -7.05
CA ALA A 249 3.53 7.08 -5.66
C ALA A 249 4.52 8.09 -5.05
N TYR A 250 4.37 8.35 -3.75
CA TYR A 250 5.24 9.20 -2.96
C TYR A 250 5.60 8.55 -1.63
N CYS A 251 6.80 8.86 -1.16
CA CYS A 251 7.24 8.44 0.16
C CYS A 251 6.39 9.11 1.25
N VAL A 252 5.96 8.31 2.24
CA VAL A 252 5.15 8.79 3.38
C VAL A 252 5.98 9.34 4.53
N TYR A 253 7.30 9.09 4.53
CA TYR A 253 8.17 9.56 5.59
C TYR A 253 8.35 11.08 5.54
N PRO A 254 8.20 11.80 6.67
CA PRO A 254 8.27 13.27 6.71
C PRO A 254 9.58 13.86 6.19
N HIS A 255 10.69 13.13 6.35
CA HIS A 255 12.02 13.57 5.92
C HIS A 255 12.27 13.43 4.41
N CYS A 256 11.39 12.73 3.67
CA CYS A 256 11.56 12.47 2.25
C CYS A 256 10.48 13.14 1.42
N GLY A 257 9.24 12.64 1.47
CA GLY A 257 8.11 13.18 0.70
C GLY A 257 8.24 13.22 -0.84
N LYS A 258 9.34 12.69 -1.40
CA LYS A 258 9.68 12.69 -2.83
C LYS A 258 8.92 11.60 -3.62
N PRO A 259 8.75 11.77 -4.95
CA PRO A 259 8.12 10.77 -5.80
C PRO A 259 8.92 9.46 -5.80
N MET A 260 8.20 8.34 -5.81
CA MET A 260 8.78 7.00 -5.99
C MET A 260 8.67 6.60 -7.45
N ASN A 261 9.39 5.55 -7.86
CA ASN A 261 9.24 4.99 -9.21
C ASN A 261 7.76 4.63 -9.46
N THR A 262 7.25 4.86 -10.67
CA THR A 262 5.87 4.53 -11.06
C THR A 262 5.59 3.02 -10.99
N ASP A 263 6.64 2.21 -11.02
CA ASP A 263 6.62 0.75 -10.82
C ASP A 263 6.76 0.29 -9.36
N ALA A 264 6.92 1.22 -8.41
CA ALA A 264 7.06 0.88 -7.00
C ALA A 264 5.85 0.07 -6.51
N GLY A 265 6.12 -1.11 -5.95
CA GLY A 265 5.10 -2.02 -5.42
C GLY A 265 4.58 -3.06 -6.41
N HIS A 266 5.12 -3.09 -7.63
CA HIS A 266 4.73 -4.08 -8.63
C HIS A 266 5.72 -5.23 -8.81
N MET A 267 7.01 -4.99 -8.57
CA MET A 267 8.10 -5.97 -8.67
C MET A 267 9.03 -5.89 -7.43
N PRO A 268 9.59 -7.02 -6.95
CA PRO A 268 10.56 -7.02 -5.86
C PRO A 268 11.88 -6.36 -6.30
N GLU A 269 12.53 -5.67 -5.36
CA GLU A 269 13.79 -4.96 -5.57
C GLU A 269 14.95 -5.70 -4.89
N THR A 270 16.06 -5.87 -5.59
CA THR A 270 17.31 -6.50 -5.10
C THR A 270 18.45 -5.50 -5.22
N ILE A 271 19.21 -5.30 -4.15
CA ILE A 271 20.37 -4.40 -4.09
C ILE A 271 21.62 -5.27 -4.01
N LEU A 272 22.60 -5.01 -4.87
CA LEU A 272 23.88 -5.69 -4.88
C LEU A 272 25.02 -4.64 -4.84
N PRO A 273 25.58 -4.36 -3.65
CA PRO A 273 26.76 -3.51 -3.51
C PRO A 273 28.04 -4.28 -3.84
N LEU A 274 28.88 -3.67 -4.70
CA LEU A 274 30.22 -4.14 -5.03
C LEU A 274 31.24 -3.37 -4.19
N ILE A 275 32.00 -4.10 -3.37
CA ILE A 275 33.03 -3.61 -2.45
C ILE A 275 34.39 -4.09 -2.95
N GLY A 276 35.44 -3.30 -2.79
CA GLY A 276 36.79 -3.67 -3.21
C GLY A 276 37.69 -2.47 -3.43
N GLY A 277 39.01 -2.71 -3.51
CA GLY A 277 40.02 -1.67 -3.65
C GLY A 277 39.91 -0.91 -4.97
N GLN A 278 40.53 0.27 -5.06
CA GLN A 278 40.68 0.96 -6.34
C GLN A 278 41.46 0.07 -7.31
N ALA A 279 41.03 0.00 -8.58
CA ALA A 279 41.59 -0.91 -9.59
C ALA A 279 41.45 -2.42 -9.28
N ALA A 280 40.64 -2.83 -8.29
CA ALA A 280 40.36 -4.25 -8.03
C ALA A 280 39.52 -4.93 -9.14
N GLY A 281 38.93 -4.15 -10.06
CA GLY A 281 38.14 -4.68 -11.18
C GLY A 281 36.62 -4.61 -11.00
N LYS A 282 36.09 -3.89 -10.00
CA LYS A 282 34.63 -3.76 -9.74
C LYS A 282 33.83 -3.30 -10.95
N THR A 283 34.27 -2.23 -11.61
CA THR A 283 33.58 -1.69 -12.78
C THR A 283 33.59 -2.67 -13.95
N GLN A 284 34.69 -3.41 -14.16
CA GLN A 284 34.77 -4.46 -15.18
C GLN A 284 33.87 -5.65 -14.82
N LEU A 285 33.84 -6.06 -13.55
CA LEU A 285 32.95 -7.12 -13.07
C LEU A 285 31.48 -6.74 -13.27
N MET A 286 31.09 -5.52 -12.88
CA MET A 286 29.72 -5.01 -13.07
C MET A 286 29.31 -5.04 -14.55
N ALA A 287 30.20 -4.63 -15.43
CA ALA A 287 30.00 -4.65 -16.87
C ALA A 287 29.82 -6.09 -17.40
N ALA A 288 30.69 -7.00 -16.96
CA ALA A 288 30.65 -8.41 -17.33
C ALA A 288 29.38 -9.09 -16.81
N MET A 289 28.89 -8.72 -15.63
CA MET A 289 27.61 -9.19 -15.10
C MET A 289 26.44 -8.78 -15.99
N LEU A 290 26.37 -7.52 -16.40
CA LEU A 290 25.29 -7.02 -17.26
C LEU A 290 25.31 -7.68 -18.64
N LEU A 291 26.49 -7.82 -19.26
CA LEU A 291 26.64 -8.55 -20.52
C LEU A 291 26.29 -10.03 -20.39
N SER A 292 26.68 -10.68 -19.28
CA SER A 292 26.34 -12.09 -19.02
C SER A 292 24.84 -12.28 -18.92
N LEU A 293 24.14 -11.33 -18.29
CA LEU A 293 22.69 -11.30 -18.25
C LEU A 293 22.10 -11.10 -19.66
N GLU A 294 22.61 -10.15 -20.46
CA GLU A 294 22.13 -9.95 -21.84
C GLU A 294 22.32 -11.18 -22.73
N ASN A 295 23.48 -11.83 -22.64
CA ASN A 295 23.78 -13.05 -23.37
C ASN A 295 22.83 -14.16 -22.94
N ALA A 296 22.59 -14.32 -21.63
CA ALA A 296 21.61 -15.26 -21.11
C ALA A 296 20.20 -14.96 -21.62
N ALA A 297 19.80 -13.68 -21.73
CA ALA A 297 18.50 -13.29 -22.29
C ALA A 297 18.38 -13.64 -23.79
N ALA A 298 19.46 -13.46 -24.56
CA ALA A 298 19.52 -13.84 -25.97
C ALA A 298 19.40 -15.36 -26.17
N ASP A 299 19.98 -16.15 -25.26
CA ASP A 299 19.93 -17.61 -25.26
C ASP A 299 18.63 -18.20 -24.65
N GLY A 300 17.59 -17.38 -24.46
CA GLY A 300 16.27 -17.80 -23.96
C GLY A 300 16.10 -17.74 -22.44
N GLY A 301 17.06 -17.13 -21.73
CA GLY A 301 17.00 -16.82 -20.31
C GLY A 301 16.15 -15.58 -19.98
N PRO A 302 16.23 -15.07 -18.74
CA PRO A 302 15.38 -13.97 -18.27
C PRO A 302 15.64 -12.69 -19.07
N ALA A 303 14.60 -12.08 -19.63
CA ALA A 303 14.71 -10.82 -20.36
C ALA A 303 15.25 -9.69 -19.47
N ILE A 304 16.01 -8.76 -20.04
CA ILE A 304 16.53 -7.59 -19.34
C ILE A 304 16.01 -6.34 -19.99
N THR A 305 15.56 -5.40 -19.17
CA THR A 305 15.17 -4.07 -19.62
C THR A 305 15.79 -3.05 -18.68
N LEU A 306 16.57 -2.14 -19.23
CA LEU A 306 17.19 -1.06 -18.45
C LEU A 306 16.08 -0.14 -17.91
N ALA A 307 16.20 0.27 -16.65
CA ALA A 307 15.08 0.91 -15.94
C ALA A 307 14.87 2.39 -16.33
N ASP A 308 15.92 3.07 -16.83
CA ASP A 308 15.91 4.47 -17.23
C ASP A 308 16.93 4.78 -18.35
N GLU A 309 16.75 5.93 -19.01
CA GLU A 309 17.61 6.38 -20.13
C GLU A 309 19.05 6.66 -19.68
N GLU A 310 19.23 7.07 -18.42
CA GLU A 310 20.55 7.28 -17.83
C GLU A 310 21.31 5.94 -17.74
N SER A 311 20.69 4.89 -17.19
CA SER A 311 21.26 3.54 -17.14
C SER A 311 21.56 3.00 -18.54
N ASN A 312 20.72 3.30 -19.54
CA ASN A 312 20.96 2.93 -20.94
C ASN A 312 22.23 3.56 -21.51
N SER A 313 22.38 4.88 -21.39
CA SER A 313 23.55 5.60 -21.88
C SER A 313 24.86 5.14 -21.21
N ASN A 314 24.82 4.90 -19.90
CA ASN A 314 26.01 4.46 -19.16
C ASN A 314 26.38 3.02 -19.46
N TYR A 315 25.37 2.16 -19.65
CA TYR A 315 25.60 0.77 -20.04
C TYR A 315 26.29 0.68 -21.40
N GLN A 316 25.90 1.51 -22.37
CA GLN A 316 26.56 1.56 -23.69
C GLN A 316 28.04 1.95 -23.58
N VAL A 317 28.37 2.94 -22.73
CA VAL A 317 29.76 3.34 -22.48
C VAL A 317 30.54 2.19 -21.82
N LEU A 318 29.92 1.51 -20.85
CA LEU A 318 30.54 0.42 -20.11
C LEU A 318 30.81 -0.82 -20.99
N ARG A 319 29.87 -1.14 -21.88
CA ARG A 319 30.00 -2.18 -22.90
C ARG A 319 31.13 -1.87 -23.88
N GLU A 320 31.24 -0.63 -24.33
CA GLU A 320 32.31 -0.21 -25.23
C GLU A 320 33.68 -0.27 -24.55
N VAL A 321 33.75 0.11 -23.27
CA VAL A 321 34.98 0.02 -22.47
C VAL A 321 35.47 -1.42 -22.32
N LEU A 322 34.56 -2.39 -22.08
CA LEU A 322 34.93 -3.81 -22.05
C LEU A 322 35.41 -4.33 -23.41
N ARG A 323 34.81 -3.87 -24.52
CA ARG A 323 35.19 -4.33 -25.87
C ARG A 323 36.51 -3.74 -26.36
N ILE A 324 36.82 -2.48 -26.03
CA ILE A 324 38.02 -1.81 -26.53
C ILE A 324 39.28 -2.17 -25.71
N ARG A 325 39.17 -2.47 -24.41
CA ARG A 325 40.33 -2.77 -23.55
C ARG A 325 40.02 -3.84 -22.51
N GLY A 326 40.61 -5.03 -22.68
CA GLY A 326 40.59 -6.09 -21.67
C GLY A 326 41.11 -5.66 -20.27
N HIS A 327 41.88 -4.56 -20.19
CA HIS A 327 42.35 -4.00 -18.92
C HIS A 327 42.17 -2.47 -18.90
N THR A 328 41.20 -1.99 -18.11
CA THR A 328 41.06 -0.55 -17.87
C THR A 328 41.97 -0.10 -16.75
N ARG A 329 42.89 0.84 -17.06
CA ARG A 329 43.51 1.69 -16.03
C ARG A 329 42.41 2.41 -15.25
N ALA A 330 42.69 2.69 -13.97
CA ALA A 330 41.80 3.34 -13.02
C ALA A 330 40.94 4.44 -13.67
N THR A 331 39.62 4.27 -13.59
CA THR A 331 38.62 5.08 -14.28
C THR A 331 38.70 6.54 -13.81
N GLN A 332 39.21 7.45 -14.66
CA GLN A 332 39.39 8.87 -14.34
C GLN A 332 38.10 9.72 -14.47
N LYS A 333 37.00 9.17 -14.97
CA LYS A 333 35.70 9.86 -15.05
C LYS A 333 34.71 9.26 -14.06
N ALA A 334 33.99 10.13 -13.36
CA ALA A 334 32.88 9.78 -12.48
C ALA A 334 31.75 9.12 -13.29
N LEU A 335 31.83 7.80 -13.48
CA LEU A 335 30.66 7.03 -13.88
C LEU A 335 29.64 7.06 -12.74
N PRO A 336 28.33 7.13 -13.05
CA PRO A 336 27.29 7.19 -12.05
C PRO A 336 27.26 5.93 -11.17
N ARG A 337 26.82 6.15 -9.94
CA ARG A 337 27.04 5.29 -8.77
C ARG A 337 26.18 4.01 -8.76
N ALA A 338 25.23 3.88 -9.68
CA ALA A 338 24.20 2.85 -9.66
C ALA A 338 23.68 2.51 -11.06
N HIS A 339 23.49 1.22 -11.36
CA HIS A 339 22.76 0.75 -12.54
C HIS A 339 21.54 -0.06 -12.12
N SER A 340 20.39 0.31 -12.67
CA SER A 340 19.11 -0.33 -12.36
C SER A 340 18.56 -1.02 -13.60
N PHE A 341 18.22 -2.30 -13.48
CA PHE A 341 17.61 -3.06 -14.57
C PHE A 341 16.51 -3.99 -14.06
N VAL A 342 15.52 -4.21 -14.91
CA VAL A 342 14.46 -5.18 -14.69
C VAL A 342 14.91 -6.52 -15.28
N LEU A 343 14.90 -7.57 -14.46
CA LEU A 343 15.25 -8.94 -14.82
C LEU A 343 14.00 -9.83 -14.83
N GLY A 344 13.78 -10.57 -15.91
CA GLY A 344 12.67 -11.49 -16.08
C GLY A 344 11.58 -10.99 -17.02
N SER A 345 10.53 -11.80 -17.20
CA SER A 345 9.38 -11.45 -18.02
C SER A 345 8.05 -11.73 -17.31
N GLY A 346 7.11 -10.79 -17.41
CA GLY A 346 5.74 -10.98 -16.92
C GLY A 346 5.64 -11.00 -15.40
N ARG A 347 5.26 -12.15 -14.82
CA ARG A 347 4.98 -12.25 -13.37
C ARG A 347 6.22 -12.46 -12.49
N ALA A 348 7.39 -12.69 -13.09
CA ALA A 348 8.65 -12.95 -12.41
C ALA A 348 9.67 -11.80 -12.56
N GLU A 349 9.23 -10.62 -12.99
CA GLU A 349 10.06 -9.41 -13.08
C GLU A 349 10.60 -9.02 -11.70
N ARG A 350 11.89 -8.70 -11.61
CA ARG A 350 12.56 -8.16 -10.42
C ARG A 350 13.40 -6.96 -10.82
N LEU A 351 13.38 -5.90 -10.03
CA LEU A 351 14.26 -4.76 -10.23
C LEU A 351 15.58 -5.02 -9.48
N VAL A 352 16.70 -4.98 -10.19
CA VAL A 352 18.04 -5.19 -9.61
C VAL A 352 18.80 -3.87 -9.69
N HIS A 353 19.41 -3.48 -8.59
CA HIS A 353 20.26 -2.32 -8.47
C HIS A 353 21.70 -2.75 -8.16
N LEU A 354 22.62 -2.50 -9.09
CA LEU A 354 24.05 -2.71 -8.92
C LEU A 354 24.70 -1.40 -8.47
N PHE A 355 25.47 -1.43 -7.39
CA PHE A 355 26.17 -0.25 -6.86
C PHE A 355 27.67 -0.49 -6.82
N ASP A 356 28.44 0.37 -7.48
CA ASP A 356 29.90 0.38 -7.34
C ASP A 356 30.26 1.26 -6.13
N THR A 357 30.56 0.63 -4.99
CA THR A 357 31.08 1.37 -3.83
C THR A 357 32.57 1.58 -4.05
N ALA A 358 32.96 2.78 -4.49
CA ALA A 358 34.38 3.13 -4.58
C ALA A 358 34.99 3.07 -3.17
N GLY A 359 35.84 2.07 -2.90
CA GLY A 359 36.39 1.71 -1.58
C GLY A 359 37.15 2.79 -0.83
N GLU A 360 37.30 3.98 -1.42
CA GLU A 360 38.08 5.10 -0.91
C GLU A 360 37.22 6.32 -0.58
N ARG A 361 35.92 6.31 -0.90
CA ARG A 361 35.03 7.48 -0.71
C ARG A 361 34.16 7.41 0.54
N PHE A 362 34.43 6.48 1.44
CA PHE A 362 33.74 6.34 2.73
C PHE A 362 34.06 7.46 3.74
N VAL A 363 34.83 8.48 3.35
CA VAL A 363 35.33 9.53 4.25
C VAL A 363 34.50 10.83 4.17
N ASP A 364 33.80 11.09 3.06
CA ASP A 364 33.01 12.32 2.93
C ASP A 364 31.55 12.12 3.36
N ARG A 365 31.16 12.84 4.42
CA ARG A 365 29.82 12.89 5.01
C ARG A 365 28.71 13.32 4.04
N ASP A 366 29.04 13.76 2.83
CA ASP A 366 28.10 14.20 1.80
C ASP A 366 27.64 13.08 0.84
N GLU A 367 28.27 11.88 0.86
CA GLU A 367 27.87 10.74 -0.01
C GLU A 367 26.82 9.80 0.64
N THR A 368 25.80 10.40 1.27
CA THR A 368 24.78 9.72 2.09
C THR A 368 23.90 8.70 1.36
N ASP A 369 23.87 8.72 0.02
CA ASP A 369 22.96 7.87 -0.77
C ASP A 369 23.53 6.46 -0.96
N ALA A 370 24.79 6.32 -1.45
CA ALA A 370 25.48 5.03 -1.59
C ALA A 370 25.52 4.23 -0.27
N LEU A 371 25.66 4.95 0.84
CA LEU A 371 25.74 4.42 2.21
C LEU A 371 24.41 3.88 2.73
N ARG A 372 23.27 4.40 2.27
CA ARG A 372 21.94 3.95 2.73
C ARG A 372 21.45 2.69 2.01
N TYR A 373 21.93 2.41 0.79
CA TYR A 373 21.59 1.17 0.07
C TYR A 373 22.15 -0.09 0.76
N ALA A 374 23.32 0.01 1.40
CA ALA A 374 23.95 -1.12 2.08
C ALA A 374 23.09 -1.67 3.23
N ARG A 375 22.27 -0.83 3.88
CA ARG A 375 21.37 -1.25 4.96
C ARG A 375 20.31 -2.25 4.51
N GLU A 376 19.87 -2.15 3.26
CA GLU A 376 18.80 -2.97 2.69
C GLU A 376 19.33 -4.13 1.83
N ALA A 377 20.64 -4.19 1.61
CA ALA A 377 21.31 -5.27 0.87
C ALA A 377 21.29 -6.58 1.68
N ARG A 378 21.03 -7.69 0.97
CA ARG A 378 21.06 -9.06 1.52
C ARG A 378 22.12 -9.95 0.89
N THR A 379 22.69 -9.50 -0.22
CA THR A 379 23.83 -10.11 -0.90
C THR A 379 24.86 -9.00 -1.08
N PHE A 380 26.11 -9.24 -0.69
CA PHE A 380 27.24 -8.35 -0.89
C PHE A 380 28.23 -9.01 -1.86
N VAL A 381 28.91 -8.20 -2.65
CA VAL A 381 29.99 -8.67 -3.53
C VAL A 381 31.28 -8.01 -3.07
N PHE A 382 32.28 -8.82 -2.72
CA PHE A 382 33.64 -8.35 -2.47
C PHE A 382 34.55 -8.75 -3.63
N VAL A 383 35.13 -7.75 -4.29
CA VAL A 383 36.06 -7.93 -5.39
C VAL A 383 37.48 -7.92 -4.84
N LEU A 384 38.09 -9.10 -4.84
CA LEU A 384 39.43 -9.34 -4.34
C LEU A 384 40.40 -9.40 -5.52
N ASP A 385 41.40 -8.53 -5.52
CA ASP A 385 42.50 -8.58 -6.49
C ASP A 385 43.71 -9.30 -5.87
N PRO A 386 44.07 -10.50 -6.34
CA PRO A 386 45.23 -11.24 -5.81
C PRO A 386 46.54 -10.50 -5.98
N MET A 387 46.66 -9.66 -7.02
CA MET A 387 47.86 -8.87 -7.30
C MET A 387 48.08 -7.75 -6.28
N ALA A 388 47.10 -7.43 -5.44
CA ALA A 388 47.24 -6.46 -4.35
C ALA A 388 48.02 -7.03 -3.15
N VAL A 389 48.11 -8.36 -3.05
CA VAL A 389 48.74 -9.04 -1.92
C VAL A 389 50.25 -9.10 -2.12
N LYS A 390 51.04 -8.65 -1.13
CA LYS A 390 52.51 -8.71 -1.23
C LYS A 390 53.06 -10.13 -1.35
N ALA A 391 52.41 -11.09 -0.68
CA ALA A 391 52.77 -12.50 -0.74
C ALA A 391 52.66 -13.06 -2.17
N PHE A 392 51.67 -12.63 -2.95
CA PHE A 392 51.51 -13.01 -4.37
C PHE A 392 52.77 -12.72 -5.19
N TRP A 393 53.31 -11.51 -5.07
CA TRP A 393 54.53 -11.11 -5.78
C TRP A 393 55.80 -11.77 -5.24
N THR A 394 55.77 -12.20 -3.98
CA THR A 394 56.90 -12.92 -3.35
C THR A 394 56.93 -14.38 -3.81
N SER A 395 55.78 -14.97 -4.12
CA SER A 395 55.67 -16.33 -4.67
C SER A 395 55.97 -16.44 -6.17
N LEU A 396 56.03 -15.32 -6.90
CA LEU A 396 56.51 -15.33 -8.29
C LEU A 396 58.01 -15.62 -8.31
N ALA A 397 58.39 -16.83 -8.74
CA ALA A 397 59.76 -17.08 -9.18
C ALA A 397 60.05 -16.21 -10.42
N PRO A 398 61.29 -15.72 -10.64
CA PRO A 398 61.65 -15.04 -11.88
C PRO A 398 61.64 -16.05 -13.04
N GLY A 399 60.46 -16.28 -13.61
CA GLY A 399 60.25 -17.09 -14.80
C GLY A 399 60.53 -16.29 -16.09
N PRO A 400 60.82 -16.97 -17.21
CA PRO A 400 61.21 -16.34 -18.48
C PRO A 400 60.07 -15.73 -19.30
N ASP A 401 58.80 -15.93 -18.91
CA ASP A 401 57.64 -15.40 -19.65
C ASP A 401 57.27 -13.97 -19.25
N ALA A 402 56.58 -13.27 -20.16
CA ALA A 402 56.34 -11.83 -20.11
C ALA A 402 55.93 -11.32 -18.71
N PRO A 403 56.60 -10.28 -18.17
CA PRO A 403 56.37 -9.85 -16.80
C PRO A 403 54.95 -9.32 -16.60
N LEU A 404 54.23 -9.88 -15.61
CA LEU A 404 52.97 -9.33 -15.11
C LEU A 404 53.14 -7.85 -14.74
N ASP A 405 52.33 -6.99 -15.36
CA ASP A 405 52.37 -5.55 -15.12
C ASP A 405 51.85 -5.22 -13.71
N ARG A 406 52.78 -4.86 -12.82
CA ARG A 406 52.47 -4.43 -11.44
C ARG A 406 51.55 -3.22 -11.37
N THR A 407 51.50 -2.39 -12.41
CA THR A 407 50.63 -1.20 -12.42
C THR A 407 49.15 -1.55 -12.53
N LEU A 408 48.82 -2.80 -12.85
CA LEU A 408 47.46 -3.31 -12.85
C LEU A 408 46.96 -3.68 -11.44
N ALA A 409 47.84 -3.85 -10.45
CA ALA A 409 47.45 -4.25 -9.09
C ALA A 409 46.66 -3.14 -8.36
N SER A 410 45.71 -3.54 -7.52
CA SER A 410 45.10 -2.63 -6.55
C SER A 410 46.15 -2.08 -5.58
N THR A 411 45.98 -0.82 -5.19
CA THR A 411 46.94 -0.06 -4.38
C THR A 411 46.86 -0.35 -2.88
N VAL A 412 45.74 -0.91 -2.42
CA VAL A 412 45.46 -1.15 -0.99
C VAL A 412 45.32 -2.64 -0.74
N ASP A 413 45.82 -3.10 0.41
CA ASP A 413 45.72 -4.50 0.81
C ASP A 413 44.24 -4.93 0.95
N PRO A 414 43.84 -6.10 0.41
CA PRO A 414 42.46 -6.58 0.48
C PRO A 414 41.90 -6.69 1.91
N GLU A 415 42.73 -7.01 2.91
CA GLU A 415 42.32 -7.14 4.31
C GLU A 415 41.93 -5.77 4.90
N GLU A 416 42.71 -4.74 4.58
CA GLU A 416 42.44 -3.36 5.00
C GLU A 416 41.17 -2.82 4.32
N VAL A 417 40.99 -3.08 3.02
CA VAL A 417 39.79 -2.68 2.28
C VAL A 417 38.56 -3.35 2.87
N PHE A 418 38.62 -4.66 3.11
CA PHE A 418 37.51 -5.41 3.69
C PHE A 418 37.15 -4.89 5.08
N GLY A 419 38.13 -4.78 5.99
CA GLY A 419 37.89 -4.31 7.35
C GLY A 419 37.24 -2.92 7.39
N ARG A 420 37.75 -1.96 6.62
CA ARG A 420 37.15 -0.61 6.52
C ARG A 420 35.75 -0.62 5.93
N SER A 421 35.54 -1.37 4.85
CA SER A 421 34.25 -1.40 4.17
C SER A 421 33.17 -2.05 5.02
N ILE A 422 33.50 -3.15 5.70
CA ILE A 422 32.59 -3.85 6.61
C ILE A 422 32.28 -3.00 7.83
N GLN A 423 33.27 -2.34 8.43
CA GLN A 423 33.04 -1.44 9.56
C GLN A 423 32.12 -0.27 9.17
N ALA A 424 32.30 0.31 7.99
CA ALA A 424 31.43 1.37 7.47
C ALA A 424 29.99 0.85 7.23
N VAL A 425 29.84 -0.32 6.62
CA VAL A 425 28.53 -0.94 6.33
C VAL A 425 27.81 -1.36 7.63
N ALA A 426 28.53 -1.91 8.60
CA ALA A 426 28.01 -2.30 9.91
C ALA A 426 27.56 -1.09 10.74
N ALA A 427 28.36 0.00 10.75
CA ALA A 427 27.99 1.24 11.43
C ALA A 427 26.68 1.85 10.91
N MET A 428 26.31 1.54 9.67
CA MET A 428 25.05 1.96 9.03
C MET A 428 23.87 1.01 9.29
N GLY A 429 24.08 -0.06 10.06
CA GLY A 429 23.04 -0.99 10.47
C GLY A 429 22.68 -2.05 9.42
N ALA A 430 23.59 -2.36 8.48
CA ALA A 430 23.38 -3.45 7.55
C ALA A 430 23.35 -4.82 8.27
N PRO A 431 22.44 -5.73 7.89
CA PRO A 431 22.28 -7.01 8.58
C PRO A 431 23.29 -8.06 8.07
N LEU A 432 24.59 -7.82 8.30
CA LEU A 432 25.68 -8.67 7.79
C LEU A 432 25.51 -10.16 8.15
N ALA A 433 25.17 -10.45 9.41
CA ALA A 433 24.94 -11.81 9.90
C ALA A 433 23.75 -12.55 9.26
N ASP A 434 22.82 -11.83 8.62
CA ASP A 434 21.72 -12.41 7.83
C ASP A 434 21.99 -12.36 6.31
N SER A 435 23.13 -11.80 5.91
CA SER A 435 23.48 -11.53 4.52
C SER A 435 24.49 -12.53 3.99
N ARG A 436 24.53 -12.64 2.66
CA ARG A 436 25.47 -13.49 1.93
C ARG A 436 26.58 -12.67 1.32
N LEU A 437 27.77 -13.25 1.19
CA LEU A 437 28.94 -12.61 0.57
C LEU A 437 29.44 -13.46 -0.62
N ALA A 438 29.44 -12.87 -1.82
CA ALA A 438 30.20 -13.40 -2.94
C ALA A 438 31.58 -12.76 -2.97
N VAL A 439 32.63 -13.57 -2.91
CA VAL A 439 34.01 -13.12 -3.08
C VAL A 439 34.40 -13.39 -4.52
N ALA A 440 34.44 -12.33 -5.33
CA ALA A 440 34.89 -12.36 -6.71
C ALA A 440 36.41 -12.13 -6.74
N VAL A 441 37.18 -13.20 -6.89
CA VAL A 441 38.61 -13.13 -7.19
C VAL A 441 38.76 -12.66 -8.62
N SER A 442 39.22 -11.42 -8.80
CA SER A 442 39.30 -10.78 -10.11
C SER A 442 40.58 -11.14 -10.85
N LYS A 443 40.63 -10.79 -12.15
CA LYS A 443 41.82 -10.92 -13.01
C LYS A 443 42.35 -12.34 -13.14
N THR A 444 41.48 -13.35 -12.99
CA THR A 444 41.88 -14.76 -13.04
C THR A 444 42.43 -15.12 -14.41
N ASP A 445 41.99 -14.44 -15.48
CA ASP A 445 42.52 -14.54 -16.84
C ASP A 445 44.04 -14.26 -16.89
N LEU A 446 44.50 -13.21 -16.20
CA LEU A 446 45.91 -12.87 -16.10
C LEU A 446 46.71 -13.90 -15.28
N LEU A 447 46.08 -14.45 -14.23
CA LEU A 447 46.70 -15.44 -13.35
C LEU A 447 46.83 -16.81 -13.99
N ALA A 448 45.79 -17.24 -14.71
CA ALA A 448 45.74 -18.52 -15.41
C ALA A 448 46.85 -18.62 -16.47
N GLY A 449 47.11 -17.54 -17.20
CA GLY A 449 48.20 -17.46 -18.19
C GLY A 449 49.61 -17.67 -17.60
N HIS A 450 49.77 -17.55 -16.27
CA HIS A 450 51.04 -17.71 -15.56
C HIS A 450 51.05 -18.92 -14.61
N GLY A 451 50.00 -19.76 -14.62
CA GLY A 451 49.88 -20.90 -13.70
C GLY A 451 49.72 -20.48 -12.23
N LEU A 452 49.23 -19.26 -11.97
CA LEU A 452 49.08 -18.68 -10.63
C LEU A 452 47.63 -18.72 -10.12
N ALA A 453 46.71 -19.30 -10.89
CA ALA A 453 45.32 -19.52 -10.51
C ALA A 453 45.19 -20.84 -9.70
N PRO A 454 44.14 -20.99 -8.87
CA PRO A 454 43.86 -22.26 -8.19
C PRO A 454 43.63 -23.40 -9.18
N ASP A 455 44.02 -24.63 -8.81
CA ASP A 455 43.90 -25.84 -9.65
C ASP A 455 42.49 -26.09 -10.17
N ARG A 456 41.49 -25.78 -9.34
CA ARG A 456 40.07 -25.84 -9.69
C ARG A 456 39.44 -24.48 -9.46
N PRO A 457 39.48 -23.55 -10.44
CA PRO A 457 38.91 -22.20 -10.29
C PRO A 457 37.38 -22.21 -10.23
N ASP A 458 36.78 -23.31 -10.68
CA ASP A 458 35.34 -23.55 -10.69
C ASP A 458 34.74 -23.95 -9.33
N ASP A 459 35.61 -24.33 -8.39
CA ASP A 459 35.24 -24.84 -7.09
C ASP A 459 35.55 -23.82 -5.99
N SER A 460 34.54 -23.52 -5.17
CA SER A 460 34.64 -22.51 -4.11
C SER A 460 35.62 -22.93 -3.02
N ASP A 461 35.69 -24.22 -2.69
CA ASP A 461 36.57 -24.72 -1.63
C ASP A 461 38.05 -24.71 -2.07
N SER A 462 38.30 -25.00 -3.34
CA SER A 462 39.61 -24.83 -3.98
C SER A 462 40.06 -23.37 -3.96
N ALA A 463 39.22 -22.43 -4.39
CA ALA A 463 39.52 -21.00 -4.33
C ALA A 463 39.76 -20.51 -2.89
N ARG A 464 38.94 -20.97 -1.94
CA ARG A 464 39.09 -20.69 -0.51
C ARG A 464 40.45 -21.17 0.02
N THR A 465 40.83 -22.40 -0.30
CA THR A 465 42.09 -23.00 0.16
C THR A 465 43.29 -22.24 -0.42
N TRP A 466 43.25 -21.90 -1.70
CA TRP A 466 44.28 -21.11 -2.36
C TRP A 466 44.45 -19.71 -1.74
N LEU A 467 43.35 -19.00 -1.44
CA LEU A 467 43.41 -17.71 -0.73
C LEU A 467 44.06 -17.86 0.65
N ARG A 468 43.72 -18.91 1.41
CA ARG A 468 44.22 -19.13 2.78
C ARG A 468 45.68 -19.57 2.83
N GLU A 469 46.08 -20.48 1.93
CA GLU A 469 47.35 -21.19 2.01
C GLU A 469 48.40 -20.62 1.07
N SER A 470 48.02 -20.29 -0.17
CA SER A 470 48.96 -19.80 -1.19
C SER A 470 49.15 -18.29 -1.12
N LEU A 471 48.08 -17.53 -0.88
CA LEU A 471 48.15 -16.06 -0.76
C LEU A 471 48.31 -15.55 0.68
N GLY A 472 48.21 -16.43 1.68
CA GLY A 472 48.36 -16.07 3.09
C GLY A 472 47.21 -15.24 3.68
N LEU A 473 46.05 -15.17 3.02
CA LEU A 473 44.89 -14.36 3.43
C LEU A 473 43.98 -15.11 4.42
N ARG A 474 44.56 -15.90 5.33
CA ARG A 474 43.80 -16.75 6.27
C ARG A 474 42.87 -15.93 7.17
N SER A 475 43.41 -14.86 7.78
CA SER A 475 42.67 -13.96 8.67
C SER A 475 41.48 -13.30 7.95
N LEU A 476 41.68 -12.88 6.69
CA LEU A 476 40.64 -12.27 5.88
C LEU A 476 39.50 -13.24 5.58
N VAL A 477 39.81 -14.47 5.16
CA VAL A 477 38.81 -15.51 4.87
C VAL A 477 38.02 -15.86 6.14
N GLU A 478 38.68 -15.98 7.28
CA GLU A 478 38.03 -16.27 8.56
C GLU A 478 37.11 -15.11 9.00
N ALA A 479 37.55 -13.86 8.84
CA ALA A 479 36.73 -12.68 9.10
C ALA A 479 35.48 -12.65 8.20
N MET A 480 35.61 -12.96 6.91
CA MET A 480 34.47 -13.05 5.99
C MET A 480 33.44 -14.08 6.45
N GLU A 481 33.90 -15.27 6.83
CA GLU A 481 33.04 -16.38 7.27
C GLU A 481 32.39 -16.12 8.64
N GLN A 482 33.01 -15.27 9.47
CA GLN A 482 32.48 -14.88 10.77
C GLN A 482 31.40 -13.79 10.65
N GLU A 483 31.58 -12.81 9.75
CA GLU A 483 30.70 -11.65 9.62
C GLU A 483 29.43 -11.95 8.80
N PHE A 484 29.48 -12.92 7.88
CA PHE A 484 28.38 -13.24 6.96
C PHE A 484 27.82 -14.65 7.17
N ARG A 485 26.53 -14.82 6.85
CA ARG A 485 25.83 -16.10 6.98
C ARG A 485 26.32 -17.18 6.02
N GLU A 486 26.59 -16.77 4.78
CA GLU A 486 27.02 -17.65 3.69
C GLU A 486 28.07 -16.89 2.89
N VAL A 487 29.26 -17.46 2.77
CA VAL A 487 30.36 -16.92 1.95
C VAL A 487 30.65 -17.91 0.83
N ARG A 488 30.80 -17.40 -0.39
CA ARG A 488 31.21 -18.22 -1.54
C ARG A 488 32.26 -17.52 -2.37
N PHE A 489 33.28 -18.27 -2.77
CA PHE A 489 34.42 -17.78 -3.53
C PHE A 489 34.26 -18.12 -5.00
N PHE A 490 34.55 -17.16 -5.87
CA PHE A 490 34.44 -17.28 -7.33
C PHE A 490 35.69 -16.71 -7.98
N CYS A 491 36.40 -17.53 -8.74
CA CYS A 491 37.43 -17.05 -9.66
C CYS A 491 36.75 -16.48 -10.90
N THR A 492 36.92 -15.19 -11.13
CA THR A 492 36.24 -14.44 -12.19
C THR A 492 37.24 -13.88 -13.21
N ALA A 493 36.93 -14.09 -14.48
CA ALA A 493 37.59 -13.46 -15.61
C ALA A 493 36.61 -12.47 -16.24
N SER A 494 36.85 -11.17 -16.11
CA SER A 494 35.99 -10.12 -16.69
C SER A 494 36.43 -9.80 -18.13
N VAL A 495 36.62 -10.84 -18.93
CA VAL A 495 37.06 -10.78 -20.33
C VAL A 495 35.90 -11.18 -21.22
N VAL A 496 35.88 -10.61 -22.42
CA VAL A 496 34.87 -10.85 -23.44
C VAL A 496 35.58 -11.49 -24.64
N ASP A 497 35.02 -12.56 -25.18
CA ASP A 497 35.53 -13.19 -26.40
C ASP A 497 35.18 -12.37 -27.67
N ASP A 498 35.71 -12.80 -28.82
CA ASP A 498 35.49 -12.12 -30.11
C ASP A 498 34.00 -12.03 -30.51
N ASP A 499 33.16 -12.94 -29.98
CA ASP A 499 31.71 -13.00 -30.18
C ASP A 499 30.92 -12.20 -29.12
N ALA A 500 31.60 -11.36 -28.33
CA ALA A 500 31.00 -10.57 -27.25
C ALA A 500 30.43 -11.40 -26.09
N ARG A 501 30.84 -12.67 -25.94
CA ARG A 501 30.42 -13.54 -24.83
C ARG A 501 31.36 -13.42 -23.65
N VAL A 502 30.77 -13.45 -22.48
CA VAL A 502 31.48 -13.33 -21.20
C VAL A 502 31.87 -14.73 -20.75
N ASP A 503 33.05 -14.84 -20.11
CA ASP A 503 33.53 -16.10 -19.54
C ASP A 503 32.48 -16.78 -18.62
N ALA A 504 32.44 -18.12 -18.68
CA ALA A 504 31.46 -18.94 -17.96
C ALA A 504 31.54 -18.75 -16.42
N SER A 505 32.68 -18.32 -15.88
CA SER A 505 32.82 -17.94 -14.47
C SER A 505 31.84 -16.85 -14.04
N ILE A 506 31.60 -15.85 -14.90
CA ILE A 506 30.71 -14.72 -14.60
C ILE A 506 29.25 -15.18 -14.55
N GLY A 507 28.83 -16.08 -15.44
CA GLY A 507 27.47 -16.63 -15.44
C GLY A 507 27.14 -17.34 -14.12
N ARG A 508 28.05 -18.17 -13.60
CA ARG A 508 27.87 -18.85 -12.30
C ARG A 508 27.85 -17.87 -11.12
N PHE A 509 28.73 -16.88 -11.16
CA PHE A 509 28.80 -15.82 -10.16
C PHE A 509 27.48 -15.02 -10.11
N VAL A 510 26.99 -14.56 -11.26
CA VAL A 510 25.72 -13.83 -11.38
C VAL A 510 24.54 -14.66 -10.89
N ALA A 511 24.47 -15.94 -11.28
CA ALA A 511 23.40 -16.84 -10.87
C ALA A 511 23.33 -17.02 -9.34
N TRP A 512 24.49 -17.08 -8.66
CA TRP A 512 24.53 -17.14 -7.19
C TRP A 512 24.18 -15.80 -6.55
N CYS A 513 24.68 -14.67 -7.08
CA CYS A 513 24.39 -13.34 -6.55
C CYS A 513 22.89 -12.99 -6.61
N LEU A 514 22.20 -13.44 -7.67
CA LEU A 514 20.78 -13.16 -7.93
C LEU A 514 19.84 -14.32 -7.50
N ARG A 515 20.40 -15.35 -6.85
CA ARG A 515 19.65 -16.43 -6.22
C ARG A 515 18.78 -15.87 -5.11
N ASP A 516 17.57 -16.41 -4.99
CA ASP A 516 16.64 -16.05 -3.92
C ASP A 516 17.10 -16.52 -2.54
#